data_AF-A0A818IPM2-F1
#
_entry.id   AF-A0A818IPM2-F1
#
_cell.length_a   1.000
_cell.length_b   1.000
_cell.length_c   1.000
_cell.angle_alpha   90.00
_cell.angle_beta   90.00
_cell.angle_gamma   90.00
#
_symmetry.space_group_name_H-M   'P 1'
#
loop_
_entity.id
_entity.type
_entity.pdbx_description
1 polymer ?
#
loop_
_entity_poly.entity_id
_entity_poly.type
_entity_poly.pdbx_seq_one_letter_code
_entity_poly.pdbx_strand_id
1 'polypeptide(L)'
;MNMKTHPLHQLLGAQLKKPDDVDPNKYVIIYYSGGHGAAVDFPKATGLQRGHGAAVDFPKATGLQRIGSSIYQNGGVIAAVCHGPAIFTNLKVNNELLIKRKKVRTFHTSGEKLLMPTDRLKEHNLPFMEDLLRGLGADWQVIALENL
;
A
#
# COMPACT_ATOMS: atom_id res chain seq x y z
N MET A 1 23.91 1.50 13.35
CA MET A 1 23.23 2.76 13.76
C MET A 1 21.88 2.40 14.36
N ASN A 2 21.53 2.92 15.54
CA ASN A 2 20.22 2.68 16.14
C ASN A 2 19.18 3.64 15.52
N MET A 3 18.14 3.09 14.89
CA MET A 3 17.14 3.91 14.18
C MET A 3 16.26 4.72 15.11
N LYS A 4 15.99 4.24 16.34
CA LYS A 4 15.13 4.94 17.31
C LYS A 4 15.75 6.24 17.82
N THR A 5 17.08 6.33 17.78
CA THR A 5 17.85 7.51 18.20
C THR A 5 18.28 8.39 17.03
N HIS A 6 17.89 8.06 15.79
CA HIS A 6 18.26 8.86 14.63
C HIS A 6 17.48 10.20 14.62
N PRO A 7 18.13 11.36 14.39
CA PRO A 7 17.46 12.67 14.43
C PRO A 7 16.23 12.77 13.52
N LEU A 8 16.33 12.24 12.28
CA LEU A 8 15.17 12.16 11.37
C LEU A 8 14.00 11.34 11.96
N HIS A 9 14.27 10.19 12.59
CA HIS A 9 13.22 9.36 13.18
C HIS A 9 12.54 10.06 14.36
N GLN A 10 13.31 10.78 15.17
CA GLN A 10 12.76 11.60 16.27
C GLN A 10 11.92 12.77 15.75
N LEU A 11 12.40 13.47 14.72
CA LEU A 11 11.67 14.57 14.08
C LEU A 11 10.35 14.10 13.48
N LEU A 12 10.36 13.03 12.69
CA LEU A 12 9.16 12.45 12.09
C LEU A 12 8.21 11.91 13.15
N GLY A 13 8.73 11.24 14.18
CA GLY A 13 7.92 10.73 15.29
C GLY A 13 7.23 11.80 16.13
N ALA A 14 7.74 13.04 16.11
CA ALA A 14 7.11 14.17 16.79
C ALA A 14 6.02 14.87 15.96
N GLN A 15 6.02 14.68 14.64
CA GLN A 15 5.15 15.40 13.70
C GLN A 15 4.09 14.52 13.04
N LEU A 16 4.36 13.22 12.91
CA LEU A 16 3.46 12.26 12.28
C LEU A 16 2.63 11.53 13.33
N LYS A 17 1.34 11.39 13.05
CA LYS A 17 0.45 10.54 13.85
C LYS A 17 0.77 9.08 13.59
N LYS A 18 0.85 8.28 14.66
CA LYS A 18 0.79 6.83 14.53
C LYS A 18 -0.65 6.43 14.25
N PRO A 19 -0.92 5.23 13.69
CA PRO A 19 -2.28 4.77 13.49
C PRO A 19 -3.14 4.78 14.76
N ASP A 20 -2.54 4.54 15.93
CA ASP A 20 -3.26 4.56 17.21
C ASP A 20 -3.67 5.99 17.67
N ASP A 21 -3.04 7.03 17.12
CA ASP A 21 -3.35 8.44 17.43
C ASP A 21 -4.47 9.03 16.52
N VAL A 22 -5.00 8.22 15.60
CA VAL A 22 -5.99 8.64 14.61
C VAL A 22 -7.38 8.16 15.03
N ASP A 23 -8.29 9.11 15.24
CA ASP A 23 -9.72 8.83 15.40
C ASP A 23 -10.38 8.75 14.01
N PRO A 24 -10.80 7.55 13.55
CA PRO A 24 -11.38 7.37 12.22
C PRO A 24 -12.71 8.10 12.04
N ASN A 25 -13.45 8.42 13.11
CA ASN A 25 -14.74 9.10 13.02
C ASN A 25 -14.62 10.57 12.57
N LYS A 26 -13.40 11.12 12.59
CA LYS A 26 -13.12 12.47 12.10
C LYS A 26 -12.92 12.54 10.59
N TYR A 27 -12.94 11.40 9.90
CA TYR A 27 -12.62 11.31 8.48
C TYR A 27 -13.72 10.59 7.72
N VAL A 28 -14.09 11.14 6.56
CA VAL A 28 -15.02 10.51 5.62
C VAL A 28 -14.29 9.83 4.45
N ILE A 29 -12.98 10.08 4.30
CA ILE A 29 -12.13 9.52 3.26
C ILE A 29 -10.80 9.13 3.86
N ILE A 30 -10.27 7.98 3.44
CA ILE A 30 -8.84 7.63 3.56
C ILE A 30 -8.25 7.39 2.18
N TYR A 31 -7.06 7.97 1.95
CA TYR A 31 -6.33 7.87 0.70
C TYR A 31 -4.99 7.18 0.93
N TYR A 32 -4.83 5.99 0.39
CA TYR A 32 -3.59 5.22 0.45
C TYR A 32 -2.72 5.53 -0.77
N SER A 33 -1.72 6.40 -0.57
CA SER A 33 -0.70 6.69 -1.57
C SER A 33 0.20 5.48 -1.80
N GLY A 34 0.58 5.25 -3.06
CA GLY A 34 1.47 4.14 -3.43
C GLY A 34 2.96 4.47 -3.36
N GLY A 35 3.74 3.68 -4.11
CA GLY A 35 5.21 3.66 -4.11
C GLY A 35 5.73 2.27 -3.72
N HIS A 36 6.68 1.73 -4.46
CA HIS A 36 7.27 0.41 -4.20
C HIS A 36 8.01 0.37 -2.87
N GLY A 37 8.73 1.45 -2.59
CA GLY A 37 9.56 1.61 -1.42
C GLY A 37 11.03 1.68 -1.79
N ALA A 38 11.79 2.47 -1.06
CA ALA A 38 13.14 2.84 -1.47
C ALA A 38 14.13 1.65 -1.54
N ALA A 39 13.87 0.52 -0.86
CA ALA A 39 14.68 -0.70 -1.05
C ALA A 39 14.43 -1.39 -2.40
N VAL A 40 13.19 -1.33 -2.89
CA VAL A 40 12.80 -1.95 -4.15
C VAL A 40 13.33 -1.11 -5.31
N ASP A 41 13.19 0.22 -5.21
CA ASP A 41 13.59 1.18 -6.24
C ASP A 41 15.10 1.41 -6.33
N PHE A 42 15.80 1.38 -5.19
CA PHE A 42 17.23 1.69 -5.10
C PHE A 42 18.00 0.53 -4.46
N PRO A 43 18.63 -0.36 -5.26
CA PRO A 43 19.29 -1.57 -4.72
C PRO A 43 20.51 -1.28 -3.84
N LYS A 44 21.06 -0.07 -3.95
CA LYS A 44 22.14 0.44 -3.08
C LYS A 44 21.63 1.26 -1.90
N ALA A 45 20.32 1.42 -1.73
CA ALA A 45 19.76 2.04 -0.52
C ALA A 45 20.30 1.30 0.71
N THR A 46 20.68 2.04 1.73
CA THR A 46 21.14 1.52 3.02
C THR A 46 20.50 2.34 4.15
N GLY A 47 20.47 1.81 5.37
CA GLY A 47 19.89 2.53 6.52
C GLY A 47 18.39 2.81 6.37
N LEU A 48 17.95 4.03 6.71
CA LEU A 48 16.54 4.47 6.71
C LEU A 48 15.83 4.34 5.36
N GLN A 49 16.58 4.27 4.26
CA GLN A 49 16.06 4.11 2.90
C GLN A 49 15.75 2.64 2.57
N ARG A 50 16.26 1.67 3.33
CA ARG A 50 15.95 0.26 3.09
C ARG A 50 14.57 -0.08 3.64
N GLY A 51 13.63 -0.35 2.73
CA GLY A 51 12.57 -1.32 3.00
C GLY A 51 11.19 -0.75 3.29
N HIS A 52 11.02 0.57 3.29
CA HIS A 52 9.71 1.19 3.54
C HIS A 52 9.07 1.66 2.24
N GLY A 53 7.80 1.33 2.05
CA GLY A 53 7.00 1.62 0.86
C GLY A 53 5.66 0.90 0.89
N ALA A 54 4.69 1.41 0.13
CA ALA A 54 3.34 0.86 0.12
C ALA A 54 3.32 -0.64 -0.27
N ALA A 55 4.12 -1.04 -1.25
CA ALA A 55 4.19 -2.45 -1.67
C ALA A 55 4.74 -3.39 -0.58
N VAL A 56 5.58 -2.87 0.33
CA VAL A 56 6.25 -3.66 1.38
C VAL A 56 5.47 -3.61 2.70
N ASP A 57 5.05 -2.42 3.13
CA ASP A 57 4.53 -2.18 4.47
C ASP A 57 3.01 -2.39 4.56
N PHE A 58 2.26 -1.95 3.55
CA PHE A 58 0.80 -1.94 3.61
C PHE A 58 0.15 -3.31 3.80
N PRO A 59 0.69 -4.42 3.24
CA PRO A 59 0.15 -5.75 3.53
C PRO A 59 0.12 -6.10 5.02
N LYS A 60 1.03 -5.53 5.83
CA LYS A 60 1.17 -5.79 7.27
C LYS A 60 0.74 -4.61 8.14
N ALA A 61 0.28 -3.50 7.55
CA ALA A 61 -0.07 -2.27 8.27
C ALA A 61 -1.44 -2.36 8.98
N THR A 62 -1.57 -3.25 9.96
CA THR A 62 -2.83 -3.56 10.66
C THR A 62 -3.51 -2.33 11.27
N GLY A 63 -2.76 -1.38 11.81
CA GLY A 63 -3.30 -0.12 12.33
C GLY A 63 -3.98 0.72 11.23
N LEU A 64 -3.34 0.85 10.07
CA LEU A 64 -3.90 1.57 8.93
C LEU A 64 -5.09 0.84 8.31
N GLN A 65 -5.06 -0.49 8.28
CA GLN A 65 -6.16 -1.34 7.83
C GLN A 65 -7.39 -1.17 8.74
N ARG A 66 -7.20 -1.07 10.06
CA ARG A 66 -8.27 -0.82 11.04
C ARG A 66 -8.93 0.53 10.85
N ILE A 67 -8.14 1.59 10.61
CA ILE A 67 -8.67 2.93 10.30
C ILE A 67 -9.53 2.87 9.03
N GLY A 68 -9.02 2.27 7.95
CA GLY A 68 -9.77 2.14 6.70
C GLY A 68 -11.05 1.34 6.85
N SER A 69 -11.01 0.22 7.58
CA SER A 69 -12.20 -0.58 7.90
C SER A 69 -13.28 0.25 8.60
N SER A 70 -12.89 1.01 9.63
CA SER A 70 -13.81 1.87 10.38
C SER A 70 -14.42 2.99 9.52
N ILE A 71 -13.60 3.67 8.71
CA ILE A 71 -14.09 4.72 7.79
C ILE A 71 -15.09 4.14 6.80
N TYR A 72 -14.81 2.97 6.22
CA TYR A 72 -15.72 2.32 5.27
C TYR A 72 -17.03 1.86 5.93
N GLN A 73 -16.97 1.30 7.14
CA GLN A 73 -18.16 0.91 7.90
C GLN A 73 -19.07 2.11 8.24
N ASN A 74 -18.48 3.30 8.41
CA ASN A 74 -19.20 4.55 8.64
C ASN A 74 -19.74 5.20 7.34
N GLY A 75 -19.70 4.49 6.20
CA GLY A 75 -20.16 5.01 4.91
C GLY A 75 -19.16 5.92 4.20
N GLY A 76 -17.91 5.98 4.69
CA GLY A 76 -16.83 6.73 4.07
C GLY A 76 -16.21 6.01 2.86
N VAL A 77 -15.27 6.69 2.20
CA VAL A 77 -14.62 6.21 0.97
C VAL A 77 -13.18 5.80 1.24
N ILE A 78 -12.77 4.69 0.63
CA ILE A 78 -11.36 4.29 0.54
C ILE A 78 -10.87 4.51 -0.89
N ALA A 79 -9.80 5.26 -1.03
CA ALA A 79 -9.09 5.47 -2.29
C ALA A 79 -7.65 4.96 -2.17
N ALA A 80 -7.09 4.43 -3.26
CA ALA A 80 -5.73 3.95 -3.31
C ALA A 80 -5.16 4.10 -4.73
N VAL A 81 -3.87 4.42 -4.84
CA VAL A 81 -3.21 4.66 -6.14
C VAL A 81 -1.87 3.93 -6.24
N CYS A 82 -1.46 3.56 -7.46
CA CYS A 82 -0.17 2.91 -7.74
C CYS A 82 -0.05 1.59 -6.95
N HIS A 83 0.83 1.52 -5.94
CA HIS A 83 0.99 0.38 -5.02
C HIS A 83 0.15 0.48 -3.74
N GLY A 84 -0.55 1.60 -3.53
CA GLY A 84 -1.46 1.81 -2.40
C GLY A 84 -2.49 0.70 -2.22
N PRO A 85 -3.02 0.06 -3.29
CA PRO A 85 -3.90 -1.11 -3.14
C PRO A 85 -3.30 -2.30 -2.37
N ALA A 86 -1.99 -2.34 -2.10
CA ALA A 86 -1.38 -3.37 -1.26
C ALA A 86 -1.95 -3.39 0.18
N ILE A 87 -2.60 -2.30 0.63
CA ILE A 87 -3.30 -2.26 1.91
C ILE A 87 -4.44 -3.28 2.01
N PHE A 88 -5.01 -3.68 0.86
CA PHE A 88 -6.17 -4.58 0.83
C PHE A 88 -5.83 -6.04 1.13
N THR A 89 -4.56 -6.42 1.26
CA THR A 89 -4.15 -7.79 1.62
C THR A 89 -4.81 -8.29 2.91
N ASN A 90 -5.05 -7.39 3.86
CA ASN A 90 -5.73 -7.74 5.12
C ASN A 90 -6.74 -6.68 5.60
N LEU A 91 -7.11 -5.73 4.75
CA LEU A 91 -8.19 -4.80 5.05
C LEU A 91 -9.54 -5.53 4.90
N LYS A 92 -10.20 -5.76 6.04
CA LYS A 92 -11.45 -6.51 6.13
C LYS A 92 -12.59 -5.65 6.68
N VAL A 93 -13.80 -5.95 6.26
CA VAL A 93 -15.06 -5.44 6.82
C VAL A 93 -15.97 -6.65 7.04
N ASN A 94 -16.56 -6.76 8.22
CA ASN A 94 -17.43 -7.90 8.59
C ASN A 94 -16.75 -9.27 8.33
N ASN A 95 -15.46 -9.37 8.67
CA ASN A 95 -14.59 -10.54 8.47
C ASN A 95 -14.36 -10.97 7.01
N GLU A 96 -14.84 -10.23 6.01
CA GLU A 96 -14.52 -10.45 4.60
C GLU A 96 -13.50 -9.42 4.11
N LEU A 97 -12.58 -9.83 3.22
CA LEU A 97 -11.66 -8.90 2.56
C LEU A 97 -12.48 -7.87 1.78
N LEU A 98 -12.22 -6.59 2.04
CA LEU A 98 -13.02 -5.51 1.47
C LEU A 98 -12.94 -5.47 -0.06
N ILE A 99 -11.78 -5.85 -0.62
CA ILE A 99 -11.51 -5.82 -2.05
C ILE A 99 -12.15 -7.00 -2.81
N LYS A 100 -12.60 -8.03 -2.11
CA LYS A 100 -13.16 -9.23 -2.74
C LYS A 100 -14.41 -8.85 -3.55
N ARG A 101 -14.44 -9.30 -4.81
CA ARG A 101 -15.49 -9.01 -5.82
C ARG A 101 -15.64 -7.52 -6.15
N LYS A 102 -14.70 -6.66 -5.76
CA LYS A 102 -14.71 -5.24 -6.15
C LYS A 102 -13.95 -5.03 -7.45
N LYS A 103 -14.47 -4.13 -8.29
CA LYS A 103 -13.78 -3.67 -9.49
C LYS A 103 -12.66 -2.71 -9.10
N VAL A 104 -11.42 -3.04 -9.42
CA VAL A 104 -10.25 -2.24 -9.02
C VAL A 104 -9.21 -2.11 -10.13
N ARG A 105 -8.37 -1.07 -9.98
CA ARG A 105 -7.11 -0.89 -10.72
C ARG A 105 -5.95 -0.75 -9.75
N THR A 106 -4.75 -0.96 -10.27
CA THR A 106 -3.49 -0.82 -9.54
C THR A 106 -2.37 -0.55 -10.55
N PHE A 107 -1.14 -0.33 -10.07
CA PHE A 107 0.02 -0.23 -10.94
C PHE A 107 0.15 -1.46 -11.85
N HIS A 108 0.38 -1.22 -13.14
CA HIS A 108 0.34 -2.26 -14.16
C HIS A 108 1.60 -3.13 -14.16
N THR A 109 1.43 -4.43 -14.37
CA THR A 109 2.54 -5.38 -14.52
C THR A 109 3.46 -5.02 -15.69
N SER A 110 2.91 -4.44 -16.77
CA SER A 110 3.71 -3.94 -17.89
C SER A 110 4.58 -2.75 -17.52
N GLY A 111 4.05 -1.81 -16.73
CA GLY A 111 4.81 -0.68 -16.20
C GLY A 111 5.95 -1.15 -15.32
N GLU A 112 5.70 -2.15 -14.47
CA GLU A 112 6.73 -2.78 -13.64
C GLU A 112 7.88 -3.35 -14.46
N LYS A 113 7.54 -4.15 -15.48
CA LYS A 113 8.52 -4.80 -16.38
C LYS A 113 9.33 -3.80 -17.19
N LEU A 114 8.74 -2.65 -17.54
CA LEU A 114 9.39 -1.62 -18.33
C LEU A 114 10.35 -0.76 -17.50
N LEU A 115 9.92 -0.39 -16.30
CA LEU A 115 10.64 0.58 -15.46
C LEU A 115 11.70 -0.08 -14.60
N MET A 116 11.61 -1.39 -14.34
CA MET A 116 12.50 -2.09 -13.41
C MET A 116 12.85 -3.51 -13.89
N PRO A 117 14.07 -4.01 -13.61
CA PRO A 117 14.38 -5.42 -13.77
C PRO A 117 13.46 -6.26 -12.88
N THR A 118 12.69 -7.17 -13.49
CA THR A 118 11.69 -7.99 -12.78
C THR A 118 12.26 -8.85 -11.65
N ASP A 119 13.56 -9.10 -11.67
CA ASP A 119 14.25 -9.84 -10.62
C ASP A 119 14.29 -9.08 -9.28
N ARG A 120 14.10 -7.75 -9.28
CA ARG A 120 14.03 -6.94 -8.05
C ARG A 120 12.83 -7.28 -7.18
N LEU A 121 11.66 -7.47 -7.76
CA LEU A 121 10.48 -7.89 -6.99
C LEU A 121 10.68 -9.28 -6.38
N LYS A 122 11.31 -10.20 -7.12
CA LYS A 122 11.63 -11.55 -6.64
C LYS A 122 12.62 -11.53 -5.48
N GLU A 123 13.67 -10.71 -5.55
CA GLU A 123 14.64 -10.51 -4.46
C GLU A 123 13.96 -10.09 -3.15
N HIS A 124 12.85 -9.33 -3.24
CA HIS A 124 12.07 -8.86 -2.10
C HIS A 124 10.83 -9.72 -1.79
N ASN A 125 10.63 -10.83 -2.49
CA ASN A 125 9.45 -11.70 -2.38
C ASN A 125 8.12 -10.93 -2.52
N LEU A 126 8.09 -9.95 -3.43
CA LEU A 126 6.90 -9.15 -3.73
C LEU A 126 6.22 -9.67 -5.00
N PRO A 127 4.89 -9.85 -5.00
CA PRO A 127 4.15 -10.16 -6.21
C PRO A 127 3.98 -8.91 -7.08
N PHE A 128 3.67 -9.09 -8.37
CA PHE A 128 3.06 -8.01 -9.13
C PHE A 128 1.72 -7.64 -8.51
N MET A 129 1.39 -6.35 -8.50
CA MET A 129 0.16 -5.87 -7.87
C MET A 129 -1.11 -6.47 -8.49
N GLU A 130 -1.13 -6.68 -9.80
CA GLU A 130 -2.26 -7.30 -10.49
C GLU A 130 -2.50 -8.74 -9.97
N ASP A 131 -1.43 -9.53 -9.85
CA ASP A 131 -1.49 -10.91 -9.34
C ASP A 131 -1.93 -10.94 -7.88
N LEU A 132 -1.39 -10.02 -7.05
CA LEU A 132 -1.78 -9.87 -5.66
C LEU A 132 -3.30 -9.63 -5.53
N LEU A 133 -3.83 -8.61 -6.21
CA LEU A 133 -5.24 -8.24 -6.06
C LEU A 133 -6.18 -9.30 -6.63
N ARG A 134 -5.82 -9.94 -7.75
CA ARG A 134 -6.58 -11.09 -8.30
C ARG A 134 -6.60 -12.26 -7.31
N GLY A 135 -5.48 -12.57 -6.68
CA GLY A 135 -5.38 -13.60 -5.64
C GLY A 135 -6.26 -13.32 -4.41
N LEU A 136 -6.55 -12.05 -4.12
CA LEU A 136 -7.49 -11.62 -3.07
C LEU A 136 -8.97 -11.66 -3.51
N GLY A 137 -9.25 -12.07 -4.76
CA GLY A 137 -10.59 -12.18 -5.33
C GLY A 137 -11.14 -10.85 -5.87
N ALA A 138 -10.30 -9.88 -6.19
CA ALA A 138 -10.72 -8.64 -6.83
C ALA A 138 -11.10 -8.87 -8.31
N ASP A 139 -12.10 -8.14 -8.79
CA ASP A 139 -12.42 -8.06 -10.23
C ASP A 139 -11.51 -7.03 -10.88
N TRP A 140 -10.41 -7.50 -11.46
CA TRP A 140 -9.44 -6.61 -12.08
C TRP A 140 -9.84 -6.26 -13.51
N GLN A 141 -9.80 -4.97 -13.85
CA GLN A 141 -10.23 -4.45 -15.15
C GLN A 141 -9.04 -3.95 -15.97
N VAL A 142 -8.93 -4.36 -17.24
CA VAL A 142 -8.07 -3.68 -18.24
C VAL A 142 -8.89 -2.53 -18.84
N ILE A 143 -8.39 -1.30 -18.77
CA ILE A 143 -8.80 -0.23 -19.68
C ILE A 143 -7.48 0.17 -20.29
N ALA A 144 -7.26 -0.26 -21.52
CA ALA A 144 -6.18 0.29 -22.32
C ALA A 144 -6.59 1.71 -22.72
N LEU A 145 -5.62 2.62 -22.75
CA LEU A 145 -5.78 3.97 -23.33
C LEU A 145 -5.97 3.93 -24.86
N GLU A 146 -6.29 2.78 -25.45
CA GLU A 146 -6.38 2.59 -26.91
C GLU A 146 -7.56 3.33 -27.57
N ASN A 147 -8.38 4.05 -26.79
CA ASN A 147 -9.49 4.86 -27.32
C ASN A 147 -9.58 6.26 -26.66
N LEU A 148 -8.45 6.90 -26.33
CA LEU A 148 -8.39 8.34 -26.05
C LEU A 148 -7.58 9.08 -27.12
#